data_AF-A0A7K1Y6X1-F1
#
_entry.id   AF-A0A7K1Y6X1-F1
#
_cell.length_a   1.000
_cell.length_b   1.000
_cell.length_c   1.000
_cell.angle_alpha   90.00
_cell.angle_beta   90.00
_cell.angle_gamma   90.00
#
_symmetry.space_group_name_H-M   'P 1'
#
loop_
_entity.id
_entity.type
_entity.pdbx_description
1 polymer ?
#
loop_
_entity_poly.entity_id
_entity_poly.type
_entity_poly.pdbx_seq_one_letter_code
_entity_poly.pdbx_strand_id
1 'polypeptide(L)'
;MNKKYLISVSVMTFVIPVLGFIIERPVYDTPGSFSLFGKWFIFSAVGLRLVIVGIQQATKPAFTAKEIFHVDSTEIFPVVRELGFANLCFGLVGIISLFKPEWRIVSAFASGLYYGIAGLQHAVRKPAGINEKFALWTDLLIFAVLLVYLIMAG
;
A
#
# COMPACT_ATOMS: atom_id res chain seq x y z
N MET A 1 19.56 4.38 5.41
CA MET A 1 18.63 3.60 4.55
C MET A 1 18.31 2.28 5.23
N ASN A 2 17.02 2.01 5.52
CA ASN A 2 16.64 0.79 6.22
C ASN A 2 16.40 -0.32 5.19
N LYS A 3 17.36 -1.25 5.05
CA LYS A 3 17.31 -2.34 4.05
C LYS A 3 16.04 -3.19 4.17
N LYS A 4 15.59 -3.46 5.40
CA LYS A 4 14.39 -4.30 5.65
C LYS A 4 13.12 -3.62 5.13
N TYR A 5 13.01 -2.31 5.31
CA TYR A 5 11.88 -1.52 4.82
C TYR A 5 11.79 -1.57 3.29
N LEU A 6 12.90 -1.31 2.59
CA LEU A 6 12.93 -1.30 1.14
C LEU A 6 12.59 -2.68 0.55
N ILE A 7 13.18 -3.76 1.08
CA ILE A 7 12.87 -5.12 0.64
C ILE A 7 11.39 -5.43 0.84
N SER A 8 10.85 -5.14 2.02
CA SER A 8 9.45 -5.41 2.35
C SER A 8 8.50 -4.70 1.38
N VAL A 9 8.68 -3.38 1.18
CA VAL A 9 7.85 -2.60 0.26
C VAL A 9 8.00 -3.10 -1.18
N SER A 10 9.22 -3.35 -1.67
CA SER A 10 9.43 -3.84 -3.02
C SER A 10 8.79 -5.21 -3.26
N VAL A 11 8.88 -6.12 -2.29
CA VAL A 11 8.28 -7.45 -2.40
C VAL A 11 6.76 -7.36 -2.50
N MET A 12 6.13 -6.53 -1.65
CA MET A 12 4.68 -6.39 -1.65
C MET A 12 4.16 -5.60 -2.85
N THR A 13 4.91 -4.60 -3.34
CA THR A 13 4.46 -3.78 -4.47
C THR A 13 4.72 -4.43 -5.83
N PHE A 14 5.82 -5.17 -5.98
CA PHE A 14 6.24 -5.68 -7.30
C PHE A 14 6.26 -7.21 -7.37
N VAL A 15 6.91 -7.87 -6.41
CA VAL A 15 7.18 -9.31 -6.53
C VAL A 15 5.91 -10.15 -6.39
N ILE A 16 5.14 -9.94 -5.31
CA ILE A 16 3.93 -10.72 -5.06
C ILE A 16 2.87 -10.51 -6.16
N PRO A 17 2.57 -9.27 -6.61
CA PRO A 17 1.60 -9.05 -7.69
C PRO A 17 1.97 -9.76 -8.99
N VAL A 18 3.24 -9.67 -9.39
CA VAL A 18 3.74 -10.29 -10.63
C VAL A 18 3.69 -11.81 -10.53
N LEU A 19 4.14 -12.39 -9.42
CA LEU A 19 4.07 -13.84 -9.21
C LEU A 19 2.63 -14.34 -9.19
N GLY A 20 1.73 -13.65 -8.49
CA GLY A 20 0.31 -13.99 -8.46
C GLY A 20 -0.33 -13.99 -9.85
N PHE A 21 -0.05 -12.95 -10.64
CA PHE A 21 -0.50 -12.85 -12.03
C PHE A 21 0.03 -13.98 -12.92
N ILE A 22 1.32 -14.30 -12.82
CA ILE A 22 1.97 -15.34 -13.64
C ILE A 22 1.48 -16.74 -13.25
N ILE A 23 1.27 -17.01 -11.96
CA ILE A 23 0.87 -18.33 -11.45
C ILE A 23 -0.63 -18.58 -11.69
N GLU A 24 -1.50 -17.59 -11.48
CA GLU A 24 -2.95 -17.80 -11.60
C GLU A 24 -3.37 -18.11 -13.05
N ARG A 25 -2.68 -17.51 -14.03
CA ARG A 25 -2.96 -17.70 -15.46
C ARG A 25 -2.98 -19.18 -15.89
N PRO A 26 -1.91 -19.98 -15.72
CA PRO A 26 -1.91 -21.39 -16.09
C PRO A 26 -2.72 -22.28 -15.15
N VAL A 27 -2.84 -21.93 -13.86
CA VAL A 27 -3.52 -22.79 -12.87
C VAL A 27 -5.05 -22.77 -13.05
N TYR A 28 -5.62 -21.62 -13.43
CA TYR A 28 -7.07 -21.42 -13.54
C TYR A 28 -7.52 -21.05 -14.97
N ASP A 29 -6.64 -21.23 -15.96
CA ASP A 29 -6.86 -20.88 -17.38
C ASP A 29 -7.45 -19.47 -17.57
N THR A 30 -7.02 -18.53 -16.73
CA THR A 30 -7.58 -17.18 -16.71
C THR A 30 -6.83 -16.30 -17.71
N PRO A 31 -7.52 -15.58 -18.63
CA PRO A 31 -6.86 -14.69 -19.58
C PRO A 31 -5.99 -13.64 -18.89
N GLY A 32 -4.81 -13.40 -19.45
CA GLY A 32 -3.91 -12.34 -18.99
C GLY A 32 -4.55 -10.97 -19.22
N SER A 33 -5.18 -10.43 -18.17
CA SER A 33 -5.86 -9.14 -18.21
C SER A 33 -5.34 -8.21 -17.12
N PHE A 34 -5.51 -6.91 -17.33
CA PHE A 34 -5.18 -5.93 -16.30
C PHE A 34 -6.04 -6.11 -15.04
N SER A 35 -7.25 -6.67 -15.17
CA SER A 35 -8.10 -7.03 -14.02
C SER A 35 -7.47 -8.12 -13.15
N LEU A 36 -6.88 -9.15 -13.76
CA LEU A 36 -6.16 -10.19 -13.04
C LEU A 36 -4.90 -9.63 -12.35
N PHE A 37 -4.14 -8.78 -13.03
CA PHE A 37 -3.00 -8.11 -12.41
C PHE A 37 -3.46 -7.24 -11.22
N GLY A 38 -4.50 -6.45 -11.42
CA GLY A 38 -5.10 -5.60 -10.40
C GLY A 38 -5.59 -6.36 -9.17
N LYS A 39 -6.18 -7.56 -9.34
CA LYS A 39 -6.54 -8.45 -8.23
C LYS A 39 -5.35 -8.69 -7.29
N TRP A 40 -4.22 -9.12 -7.85
CA TRP A 40 -3.02 -9.42 -7.06
C TRP A 40 -2.29 -8.17 -6.57
N PHE A 41 -2.32 -7.10 -7.36
CA PHE A 41 -1.76 -5.81 -7.00
C PHE A 41 -2.49 -5.19 -5.80
N ILE A 42 -3.83 -5.14 -5.84
CA ILE A 42 -4.65 -4.65 -4.73
C ILE A 42 -4.41 -5.51 -3.48
N PHE A 43 -4.49 -6.84 -3.60
CA PHE A 43 -4.25 -7.73 -2.47
C PHE A 43 -2.91 -7.46 -1.77
N SER A 44 -1.84 -7.28 -2.54
CA SER A 44 -0.49 -7.20 -1.97
C SER A 44 -0.04 -5.76 -1.69
N ALA A 45 -0.03 -4.90 -2.71
CA ALA A 45 0.49 -3.54 -2.61
C ALA A 45 -0.39 -2.63 -1.73
N VAL A 46 -1.69 -2.95 -1.63
CA VAL A 46 -2.61 -2.32 -0.68
C VAL A 46 -2.79 -3.22 0.54
N GLY A 47 -3.33 -4.43 0.35
CA GLY A 47 -3.78 -5.27 1.46
C GLY A 47 -2.67 -5.64 2.44
N LEU A 48 -1.71 -6.45 2.00
CA LEU A 48 -0.60 -6.91 2.84
C LEU A 48 0.24 -5.74 3.37
N ARG A 49 0.59 -4.78 2.49
CA ARG A 49 1.44 -3.64 2.86
C ARG A 49 0.80 -2.79 3.94
N LEU A 50 -0.46 -2.39 3.78
CA LEU A 50 -1.14 -1.53 4.75
C LEU A 50 -1.46 -2.27 6.05
N VAL A 51 -1.77 -3.57 6.01
CA VAL A 51 -1.93 -4.33 7.26
C VAL A 51 -0.62 -4.39 8.04
N ILE A 52 0.50 -4.73 7.40
CA ILE A 52 1.80 -4.83 8.09
C ILE A 52 2.20 -3.47 8.68
N VAL A 53 2.09 -2.39 7.90
CA VAL A 53 2.39 -1.03 8.37
C VAL A 53 1.42 -0.61 9.48
N GLY A 54 0.14 -0.95 9.35
CA GLY A 54 -0.89 -0.63 10.33
C GLY A 54 -0.68 -1.31 11.67
N ILE A 55 -0.35 -2.61 11.68
CA ILE A 55 0.06 -3.33 12.90
C ILE A 55 1.29 -2.67 13.52
N GLN A 56 2.30 -2.34 12.71
CA GLN A 56 3.53 -1.73 13.19
C GLN A 56 3.26 -0.36 13.84
N GLN A 57 2.43 0.48 13.23
CA GLN A 57 2.08 1.81 13.74
C GLN A 57 1.22 1.75 15.00
N ALA A 58 0.26 0.81 15.05
CA ALA A 58 -0.59 0.62 16.22
C ALA A 58 0.21 0.11 17.45
N THR A 59 1.12 -0.86 17.23
CA THR A 59 1.85 -1.53 18.32
C THR A 59 3.19 -0.87 18.68
N LYS A 60 3.89 -0.29 17.69
CA LYS A 60 5.24 0.29 17.84
C LYS A 60 5.32 1.68 17.19
N PRO A 61 4.53 2.66 17.67
CA PRO A 61 4.43 3.99 17.04
C PRO A 61 5.77 4.76 17.02
N ALA A 62 6.68 4.46 17.96
CA ALA A 62 7.99 5.10 18.06
C ALA A 62 8.82 5.00 16.77
N PHE A 63 8.73 3.88 16.05
CA PHE A 63 9.47 3.72 14.79
C PHE A 63 9.01 4.74 13.73
N THR A 64 7.70 4.86 13.53
CA THR A 64 7.15 5.80 12.55
C THR A 64 7.36 7.25 12.98
N ALA A 65 7.17 7.57 14.26
CA ALA A 65 7.44 8.90 14.78
C ALA A 65 8.88 9.36 14.48
N LYS A 66 9.87 8.52 14.77
CA LYS A 66 11.28 8.87 14.65
C LYS A 66 11.83 8.77 13.22
N GLU A 67 11.56 7.67 12.54
CA GLU A 67 12.21 7.35 11.26
C GLU A 67 11.46 7.93 10.05
N ILE A 68 10.17 8.23 10.19
CA ILE A 68 9.33 8.74 9.09
C ILE A 68 8.93 10.19 9.35
N PHE A 69 8.41 10.50 10.54
CA PHE A 69 8.00 11.87 10.86
C PHE A 69 9.11 12.75 11.39
N HIS A 70 10.26 12.18 11.75
CA HIS A 70 11.38 12.91 12.35
C HIS A 70 10.97 13.72 13.59
N VAL A 71 10.06 13.16 14.38
CA VAL A 71 9.57 13.74 15.64
C VAL A 71 10.03 12.89 16.81
N ASP A 72 10.88 13.46 17.65
CA ASP A 72 11.39 12.85 18.89
C ASP A 72 10.51 13.22 20.11
N SER A 73 9.19 13.13 19.96
CA SER A 73 8.22 13.36 21.05
C SER A 73 7.22 12.20 21.10
N THR A 74 6.88 11.74 22.32
CA THR A 74 5.88 10.70 22.54
C THR A 74 4.44 11.20 22.33
N GLU A 75 4.23 12.52 22.28
CA GLU A 75 2.92 13.15 22.08
C GLU A 75 2.29 12.82 20.72
N ILE A 76 3.12 12.48 19.72
CA ILE A 76 2.62 12.07 18.40
C ILE A 76 2.13 10.62 18.36
N PHE A 77 2.42 9.80 19.38
CA PHE A 77 2.12 8.37 19.35
C PHE A 77 0.64 8.04 19.16
N PRO A 78 -0.33 8.73 19.81
CA PRO A 78 -1.74 8.54 19.52
C PRO A 78 -2.08 8.77 18.04
N VAL A 79 -1.57 9.84 17.43
CA VAL A 79 -1.78 10.14 15.99
C VAL A 79 -1.20 9.05 15.10
N VAL A 80 -0.01 8.54 15.43
CA VAL A 80 0.60 7.40 14.70
C VAL A 80 -0.28 6.15 14.81
N ARG A 81 -0.89 5.88 15.97
CA ARG A 81 -1.79 4.73 16.14
C ARG A 81 -3.06 4.87 15.32
N GLU A 82 -3.67 6.06 15.29
CA GLU A 82 -4.84 6.32 14.45
C GLU A 82 -4.53 6.15 12.97
N LEU A 83 -3.36 6.61 12.52
CA LEU A 83 -2.86 6.33 11.18
C LEU A 83 -2.68 4.82 10.94
N GLY A 84 -2.20 4.10 11.96
CA GLY A 84 -2.11 2.64 11.95
C GLY A 84 -3.45 1.95 11.79
N PHE A 85 -4.49 2.42 12.49
CA PHE A 85 -5.85 1.90 12.35
C PHE A 85 -6.44 2.20 10.97
N ALA A 86 -6.21 3.40 10.42
CA ALA A 86 -6.62 3.70 9.05
C ALA A 86 -5.96 2.74 8.05
N ASN A 87 -4.65 2.51 8.17
CA ASN A 87 -3.92 1.54 7.34
C ASN A 87 -4.46 0.11 7.51
N LEU A 88 -4.77 -0.32 8.74
CA LEU A 88 -5.40 -1.61 8.98
C LEU A 88 -6.74 -1.74 8.25
N CYS A 89 -7.61 -0.74 8.35
CA CYS A 89 -8.91 -0.75 7.69
C CYS A 89 -8.78 -0.86 6.16
N PHE A 90 -7.96 -0.02 5.54
CA PHE A 90 -7.73 -0.08 4.09
C PHE A 90 -7.04 -1.38 3.66
N GLY A 91 -6.10 -1.87 4.46
CA GLY A 91 -5.40 -3.11 4.20
C GLY A 91 -6.34 -4.33 4.27
N LEU A 92 -7.24 -4.38 5.25
CA LEU A 92 -8.23 -5.45 5.36
C LEU A 92 -9.18 -5.47 4.16
N VAL A 93 -9.63 -4.29 3.70
CA VAL A 93 -10.42 -4.16 2.47
C VAL A 93 -9.65 -4.71 1.26
N GLY A 94 -8.36 -4.41 1.14
CA GLY A 94 -7.49 -4.97 0.11
C GLY A 94 -7.33 -6.49 0.20
N ILE A 95 -7.20 -7.06 1.39
CA ILE A 95 -7.12 -8.51 1.60
C ILE A 95 -8.44 -9.19 1.20
N ILE A 96 -9.57 -8.66 1.64
CA ILE A 96 -10.91 -9.21 1.33
C ILE A 96 -11.15 -9.22 -0.18
N SER A 97 -10.65 -8.22 -0.90
CA SER A 97 -10.80 -8.09 -2.37
C SER A 97 -10.18 -9.25 -3.17
N LEU A 98 -9.24 -9.99 -2.59
CA LEU A 98 -8.69 -11.20 -3.21
C LEU A 98 -9.78 -12.26 -3.37
N PHE A 99 -10.64 -12.41 -2.36
CA PHE A 99 -11.69 -13.43 -2.28
C PHE A 99 -13.03 -12.95 -2.81
N LYS A 100 -13.29 -11.64 -2.75
CA LYS A 100 -14.54 -11.01 -3.14
C LYS A 100 -14.30 -9.96 -4.23
N PRO A 101 -14.53 -10.28 -5.53
CA PRO A 101 -14.26 -9.38 -6.64
C PRO A 101 -14.90 -7.99 -6.52
N GLU A 102 -16.11 -7.92 -5.97
CA GLU A 102 -16.88 -6.70 -5.74
C GLU A 102 -16.20 -5.71 -4.77
N TRP A 103 -15.30 -6.20 -3.90
CA TRP A 103 -14.51 -5.35 -3.00
C TRP A 103 -13.27 -4.74 -3.66
N ARG A 104 -12.90 -5.17 -4.87
CA ARG A 104 -11.70 -4.65 -5.56
C ARG A 104 -11.86 -3.20 -5.94
N ILE A 105 -13.02 -2.81 -6.47
CA ILE A 105 -13.27 -1.42 -6.85
C ILE A 105 -13.32 -0.51 -5.62
N VAL A 106 -13.90 -0.98 -4.52
CA VAL A 106 -13.93 -0.28 -3.22
C VAL A 106 -12.52 -0.05 -2.70
N SER A 107 -11.67 -1.10 -2.72
CA SER A 107 -10.28 -1.00 -2.31
C SER A 107 -9.47 -0.07 -3.21
N ALA A 108 -9.61 -0.22 -4.53
CA ALA A 108 -8.89 0.61 -5.50
C ALA A 108 -9.26 2.09 -5.34
N PHE A 109 -10.53 2.40 -5.11
CA PHE A 109 -10.98 3.77 -4.90
C PHE A 109 -10.44 4.35 -3.59
N ALA A 110 -10.79 3.72 -2.46
CA ALA A 110 -10.52 4.27 -1.14
C ALA A 110 -9.01 4.32 -0.85
N SER A 111 -8.30 3.23 -1.14
CA SER A 111 -6.84 3.16 -0.94
C SER A 111 -6.08 3.93 -2.01
N GLY A 112 -6.61 4.02 -3.24
CA GLY A 112 -6.05 4.88 -4.29
C GLY A 112 -6.02 6.33 -3.83
N LEU A 113 -7.16 6.88 -3.40
CA LEU A 113 -7.22 8.24 -2.85
C LEU A 113 -6.25 8.42 -1.67
N TYR A 114 -6.22 7.46 -0.75
CA TYR A 114 -5.32 7.51 0.40
C TYR A 114 -3.84 7.58 0.00
N TYR A 115 -3.39 6.72 -0.93
CA TYR A 115 -2.03 6.75 -1.45
C TYR A 115 -1.72 8.01 -2.26
N GLY A 116 -2.68 8.49 -3.05
CA GLY A 116 -2.53 9.73 -3.82
C GLY A 116 -2.32 10.94 -2.90
N ILE A 117 -3.15 11.07 -1.86
CA ILE A 117 -3.04 12.15 -0.87
C ILE A 117 -1.71 12.05 -0.10
N ALA A 118 -1.33 10.85 0.35
CA ALA A 118 -0.05 10.63 1.02
C ALA A 118 1.15 11.00 0.13
N GLY A 119 1.14 10.58 -1.14
CA GLY A 119 2.16 10.94 -2.12
C GLY A 119 2.26 12.45 -2.34
N LEU A 120 1.12 13.14 -2.50
CA LEU A 120 1.09 14.60 -2.63
C LEU A 120 1.65 15.29 -1.38
N GLN A 121 1.31 14.81 -0.18
CA GLN A 121 1.83 15.36 1.07
C GLN A 121 3.35 15.26 1.15
N HIS A 122 3.93 14.11 0.77
CA HIS A 122 5.39 13.94 0.72
C HIS A 122 6.05 14.85 -0.33
N ALA A 123 5.41 15.06 -1.48
CA ALA A 123 5.90 15.99 -2.49
C ALA A 123 5.95 17.44 -1.98
N VAL A 124 4.91 17.88 -1.24
CA VAL A 124 4.83 19.23 -0.66
C VAL A 124 5.86 19.44 0.45
N ARG A 125 6.05 18.45 1.34
CA ARG A 125 6.96 18.58 2.49
C ARG A 125 8.45 18.49 2.13
N LYS A 126 8.79 18.15 0.88
CA LYS A 126 10.14 17.82 0.36
C LYS A 126 10.79 16.67 1.16
N PRO A 127 10.99 15.48 0.54
CA PRO A 127 11.51 14.33 1.26
C PRO A 127 12.88 14.57 1.89
N ALA A 128 13.01 14.32 3.18
CA ALA A 128 14.23 14.52 3.96
C ALA A 128 15.28 13.42 3.73
N GLY A 129 14.89 12.25 3.21
CA GLY A 129 15.80 11.10 3.03
C GLY A 129 15.41 10.10 1.93
N ILE A 130 16.30 9.14 1.66
CA ILE A 130 16.14 8.12 0.60
C ILE A 130 14.90 7.24 0.85
N ASN A 131 14.65 6.85 2.10
CA ASN A 131 13.48 6.03 2.45
C ASN A 131 12.17 6.78 2.12
N GLU A 132 12.12 8.09 2.39
CA GLU A 132 10.94 8.92 2.13
C GLU A 132 10.74 9.19 0.64
N LYS A 133 11.82 9.40 -0.13
CA LYS A 133 11.75 9.46 -1.60
C LYS A 133 11.23 8.15 -2.19
N PHE A 134 11.68 7.01 -1.66
CA PHE A 134 11.22 5.71 -2.10
C PHE A 134 9.73 5.52 -1.78
N ALA A 135 9.32 5.86 -0.56
CA ALA A 135 7.91 5.84 -0.14
C ALA A 135 7.03 6.68 -1.08
N LEU A 136 7.42 7.94 -1.31
CA LEU A 136 6.75 8.86 -2.25
C LEU A 136 6.53 8.22 -3.63
N TRP A 137 7.60 7.72 -4.26
CA TRP A 137 7.49 7.13 -5.59
C TRP A 137 6.63 5.87 -5.60
N THR A 138 6.77 5.01 -4.59
CA THR A 138 5.93 3.80 -4.50
C THR A 138 4.46 4.13 -4.26
N ASP A 139 4.16 5.15 -3.45
CA ASP A 139 2.78 5.55 -3.17
C ASP A 139 2.12 6.17 -4.40
N LEU A 140 2.84 7.02 -5.14
CA LEU A 140 2.36 7.58 -6.41
C LEU A 140 2.17 6.50 -7.49
N LEU A 141 3.07 5.52 -7.56
CA LEU A 141 2.93 4.38 -8.47
C LEU A 141 1.70 3.53 -8.12
N ILE A 142 1.50 3.21 -6.84
CA ILE A 142 0.32 2.46 -6.40
C ILE A 142 -0.93 3.25 -6.72
N PHE A 143 -0.97 4.55 -6.43
CA PHE A 143 -2.09 5.41 -6.80
C PHE A 143 -2.39 5.36 -8.29
N ALA A 144 -1.38 5.51 -9.15
CA ALA A 144 -1.56 5.47 -10.61
C ALA A 144 -2.11 4.13 -11.09
N VAL A 145 -1.58 3.01 -10.59
CA VAL A 145 -2.07 1.66 -10.94
C VAL A 145 -3.52 1.46 -10.50
N LEU A 146 -3.86 1.89 -9.28
CA LEU A 146 -5.24 1.80 -8.77
C LEU A 146 -6.21 2.70 -9.55
N LEU A 147 -5.77 3.88 -9.98
CA LEU A 147 -6.56 4.78 -10.82
C LEU A 147 -6.83 4.13 -12.18
N VAL A 148 -5.81 3.57 -12.84
CA VAL A 148 -5.98 2.84 -14.10
C VAL A 148 -6.92 1.65 -13.91
N TYR A 149 -6.81 0.92 -12.79
CA TYR A 149 -7.70 -0.20 -12.50
C TYR A 149 -9.14 0.27 -12.39
N LEU A 150 -9.37 1.39 -11.71
CA LEU A 150 -10.70 1.95 -11.51
C LEU A 150 -11.33 2.43 -12.83
N ILE A 151 -10.53 3.03 -13.72
CA ILE A 151 -10.99 3.45 -15.06
C ILE A 151 -11.31 2.25 -15.96
N MET A 152 -10.57 1.14 -15.82
CA MET A 152 -10.78 -0.05 -16.65
C MET A 152 -11.85 -1.01 -16.12
N ALA A 153 -12.13 -0.98 -14.81
CA ALA A 153 -13.06 -1.87 -14.13
C ALA A 153 -14.43 -1.23 -13.82
N GLY A 154 -14.52 0.11 -13.86
CA GLY A 154 -15.77 0.86 -13.81
C GLY A 154 -16.37 1.05 -15.20
#